data_AF-A0A2K9RMR8-F1
#
_entry.id   AF-A0A2K9RMR8-F1
#
_cell.length_a   1.000
_cell.length_b   1.000
_cell.length_c   1.000
_cell.angle_alpha   90.00
_cell.angle_beta   90.00
_cell.angle_gamma   90.00
#
_symmetry.space_group_name_H-M   'P 1'
#
loop_
_entity.id
_entity.type
_entity.pdbx_description
1 polymer ?
#
loop_
_entity_poly.entity_id
_entity_poly.type
_entity_poly.pdbx_seq_one_letter_code
_entity_poly.pdbx_strand_id
1 'polypeptide(L)' 'LPQEENKGSVEFQVFSFTNKIQRLTSHLELHKKDFLSERGLRKILGKRKRLLAYLSKKNRVRYNKLIDQLNIRESQTR' A
#
# COMPACT_ATOMS: atom_id res chain seq x y z
N LEU A 1 18.32 5.22 -11.75
CA LEU A 1 17.08 5.88 -11.30
C LEU A 1 15.95 5.21 -12.05
N PRO A 2 15.09 4.38 -11.42
CA PRO A 2 14.01 3.76 -12.18
C PRO A 2 13.00 4.87 -12.50
N GLN A 3 13.14 5.33 -13.75
CA GLN A 3 12.17 5.85 -14.68
C GLN A 3 10.76 6.10 -14.16
N GLU A 4 10.16 7.18 -14.66
CA GLU A 4 8.75 7.59 -14.53
C GLU A 4 7.71 6.55 -15.01
N GLU A 5 8.04 5.26 -14.99
CA GLU A 5 7.26 4.16 -15.53
C GLU A 5 5.94 4.01 -14.80
N ASN A 6 4.99 4.78 -15.32
CA ASN A 6 3.56 4.71 -15.13
C ASN A 6 3.13 5.04 -13.70
N LYS A 7 3.01 6.33 -13.36
CA LYS A 7 2.29 6.81 -12.16
C LYS A 7 0.88 6.19 -12.03
N GLY A 8 0.28 5.77 -13.15
CA GLY A 8 -1.00 5.07 -13.21
C GLY A 8 -0.94 3.56 -12.98
N SER A 9 0.24 2.93 -12.96
CA SER A 9 0.36 1.49 -12.73
C SER A 9 -0.08 1.10 -11.32
N VAL A 10 -0.56 -0.13 -11.19
CA VAL A 10 -1.01 -0.67 -9.90
C VAL A 10 0.19 -0.77 -8.95
N GLU A 11 1.35 -1.17 -9.45
CA GLU A 11 2.60 -1.26 -8.69
C GLU A 11 3.02 0.08 -8.11
N PHE A 12 3.07 1.13 -8.93
CA PHE A 12 3.45 2.46 -8.46
C PHE A 12 2.47 2.99 -7.40
N GLN A 13 1.16 2.79 -7.62
CA GLN A 13 0.14 3.21 -6.64
C GLN A 13 0.30 2.47 -5.31
N VAL A 14 0.55 1.16 -5.33
CA VAL A 14 0.80 0.35 -4.13
C VAL A 14 2.08 0.80 -3.41
N PHE A 15 3.15 1.08 -4.14
CA PHE A 15 4.39 1.64 -3.59
C PHE A 15 4.14 2.99 -2.91
N SER A 16 3.47 3.92 -3.59
CA SER A 16 3.13 5.25 -3.07
C SER A 16 2.29 5.16 -1.79
N PHE A 17 1.27 4.28 -1.79
CA PHE A 17 0.45 4.06 -0.59
C PHE A 17 1.25 3.44 0.55
N THR A 18 2.17 2.52 0.26
CA THR A 18 3.01 1.88 1.28
C THR A 18 3.91 2.92 1.97
N ASN A 19 4.56 3.80 1.21
CA ASN A 19 5.37 4.88 1.76
C ASN A 19 4.54 5.86 2.60
N LYS A 20 3.32 6.21 2.15
CA LYS A 20 2.40 7.06 2.92
C LYS A 20 1.93 6.40 4.22
N ILE A 21 1.63 5.10 4.18
CA ILE A 21 1.24 4.32 5.36
C ILE A 21 2.36 4.34 6.39
N GLN A 22 3.61 4.05 5.98
CA GLN A 22 4.76 4.07 6.89
C GLN A 22 4.91 5.44 7.58
N ARG A 23 4.92 6.53 6.80
CA ARG A 23 5.03 7.89 7.34
C ARG A 23 3.90 8.26 8.31
N LEU A 24 2.66 7.96 7.95
CA LEU A 24 1.49 8.23 8.80
C LEU A 24 1.47 7.36 10.06
N THR A 25 1.98 6.13 9.97
CA THR A 25 2.07 5.25 11.14
C THR A 25 3.03 5.84 12.17
N SER A 26 4.24 6.26 11.75
CA SER A 26 5.19 6.93 12.64
C SER A 26 4.66 8.26 13.20
N HIS A 27 3.91 9.04 12.42
CA HIS A 27 3.24 10.25 12.91
C HIS A 27 2.23 9.94 14.03
N LEU A 28 1.40 8.90 13.85
CA LEU A 28 0.37 8.52 14.81
C LEU A 28 0.94 7.87 16.09
N GLU A 29 2.14 7.30 16.03
CA GLU A 29 2.85 6.83 17.24
C GLU A 29 3.12 7.98 18.22
N LEU A 30 3.47 9.16 17.68
CA LEU A 30 3.67 10.39 18.46
C LEU A 30 2.34 11.10 18.77
N HIS A 31 1.40 11.11 17.83
CA HIS A 31 0.13 11.84 17.91
C HIS A 31 -1.08 10.91 18.02
N LYS A 32 -1.15 10.10 19.08
CA LYS A 32 -2.18 9.06 19.28
C LYS A 32 -3.63 9.56 19.30
N LYS A 33 -3.87 10.86 19.50
CA LYS A 33 -5.21 11.48 19.53
C LYS A 33 -5.62 12.09 18.17
N ASP A 34 -4.79 11.99 17.14
CA ASP A 34 -5.12 12.48 15.80
C ASP A 34 -6.01 11.48 15.03
N PHE A 35 -7.28 11.46 15.39
CA PHE A 35 -8.29 10.56 14.81
C PHE A 35 -8.61 10.87 13.35
N LEU A 36 -8.38 12.12 12.90
CA LEU A 36 -8.59 12.51 11.51
C LEU A 36 -7.54 11.86 10.60
N SER A 37 -6.27 11.93 10.99
CA SER A 37 -5.17 11.26 10.30
C SER A 37 -5.31 9.74 10.35
N GLU A 38 -5.74 9.19 11.49
CA GLU A 38 -6.01 7.75 11.61
C GLU A 38 -7.10 7.29 10.63
N ARG A 39 -8.20 8.04 10.51
CA ARG A 39 -9.24 7.77 9.52
C ARG A 39 -8.70 7.84 8.08
N GLY A 40 -7.82 8.79 7.79
CA GLY A 40 -7.12 8.90 6.51
C GLY A 40 -6.25 7.68 6.22
N LEU A 41 -5.46 7.23 7.20
CA LEU A 41 -4.62 6.04 7.12
C LEU A 41 -5.44 4.79 6.80
N ARG A 42 -6.56 4.57 7.52
CA ARG A 42 -7.48 3.44 7.26
C ARG A 42 -8.02 3.45 5.83
N LYS A 43 -8.36 4.62 5.28
CA LYS A 43 -8.80 4.75 3.87
C LYS A 43 -7.68 4.35 2.89
N ILE A 44 -6.43 4.76 3.14
CA ILE A 44 -5.28 4.42 2.30
C ILE A 44 -4.99 2.92 2.35
N LEU A 45 -5.03 2.31 3.55
CA LEU A 45 -4.91 0.86 3.73
C LEU A 45 -5.96 0.10 2.91
N GLY A 46 -7.22 0.52 2.97
CA GLY A 46 -8.30 -0.10 2.20
C GLY A 46 -8.12 0.04 0.67
N LYS A 47 -7.62 1.19 0.18
CA LYS A 47 -7.28 1.37 -1.24
C LYS A 47 -6.14 0.43 -1.66
N ARG A 48 -5.05 0.36 -0.89
CA ARG A 48 -3.92 -0.53 -1.17
C ARG A 48 -4.35 -2.00 -1.19
N LYS A 49 -5.18 -2.43 -0.24
CA LYS A 49 -5.71 -3.80 -0.18
C LYS A 49 -6.50 -4.17 -1.44
N ARG A 50 -7.37 -3.28 -1.93
CA ARG A 50 -8.14 -3.50 -3.17
C ARG A 50 -7.25 -3.60 -4.41
N LEU A 51 -6.23 -2.76 -4.52
CA LEU A 51 -5.26 -2.81 -5.62
C LEU A 51 -4.46 -4.10 -5.62
N LEU A 52 -3.99 -4.55 -4.45
CA LEU A 52 -3.30 -5.83 -4.31
C LEU A 52 -4.20 -7.02 -4.66
N ALA A 53 -5.47 -7.01 -4.21
CA ALA A 53 -6.43 -8.04 -4.58
C ALA A 53 -6.71 -8.07 -6.10
N TYR A 54 -6.82 -6.90 -6.73
CA TYR A 54 -6.94 -6.79 -8.18
C TYR A 54 -5.72 -7.36 -8.91
N LEU A 55 -4.51 -6.99 -8.48
CA LEU A 55 -3.26 -7.47 -9.07
C LEU A 55 -3.10 -8.97 -8.90
N SER A 56 -3.44 -9.52 -7.72
CA SER A 56 -3.40 -10.96 -7.44
C SER A 56 -4.31 -11.75 -8.38
N LYS A 57 -5.53 -11.24 -8.65
CA LYS A 57 -6.47 -11.86 -9.61
C LYS A 57 -5.99 -11.77 -11.06
N LYS A 58 -5.35 -10.65 -11.44
CA LYS A 58 -4.93 -10.40 -12.82
C LYS A 58 -3.60 -11.07 -13.19
N ASN A 59 -2.63 -11.03 -12.27
CA ASN A 59 -1.30 -11.58 -12.49
C ASN A 59 -0.63 -11.90 -11.14
N ARG A 60 -0.66 -13.18 -10.78
CA ARG A 60 -0.12 -13.67 -9.51
C ARG A 60 1.40 -13.52 -9.40
N VAL A 61 2.14 -13.65 -10.50
CA VAL A 61 3.61 -13.48 -10.52
C VAL A 61 4.00 -12.04 -10.19
N ARG A 62 3.32 -11.05 -10.80
CA ARG A 62 3.52 -9.62 -10.48
C ARG A 62 3.14 -9.30 -9.04
N TYR A 63 2.03 -9.89 -8.57
CA TYR A 63 1.60 -9.74 -7.18
C TYR A 63 2.67 -10.22 -6.20
N ASN A 64 3.16 -11.46 -6.34
CA ASN A 64 4.19 -12.04 -5.47
C ASN A 64 5.45 -11.17 -5.47
N LYS A 65 5.96 -10.82 -6.66
CA LYS A 65 7.13 -9.94 -6.80
C LYS A 65 6.93 -8.60 -6.09
N LEU A 66 5.75 -8.00 -6.20
CA LEU A 66 5.45 -6.71 -5.59
C LEU A 66 5.37 -6.78 -4.06
N ILE A 67 4.72 -7.80 -3.49
CA ILE A 67 4.62 -7.94 -2.04
C ILE A 67 5.98 -8.24 -1.40
N ASP A 68 6.81 -9.04 -2.08
CA ASP A 68 8.18 -9.35 -1.65
C ASP A 68 9.06 -8.10 -1.68
N GLN A 69 9.01 -7.34 -2.77
CA GLN A 69 9.76 -6.08 -2.91
C GLN A 69 9.39 -5.03 -1.86
N LEU A 70 8.11 -4.99 -1.45
CA LEU A 70 7.59 -3.97 -0.53
C LEU A 70 7.46 -4.47 0.91
N ASN A 71 7.90 -5.70 1.21
CA ASN A 71 7.73 -6.35 2.52
C ASN A 71 6.29 -6.25 3.05
N ILE A 72 5.31 -6.38 2.16
CA ILE A 72 3.89 -6.34 2.53
C ILE A 72 3.47 -7.74 2.97
N ARG A 73 2.99 -7.87 4.21
CA ARG A 73 2.46 -9.14 4.71
C ARG A 73 1.31 -9.62 3.82
N GLU A 74 1.36 -10.88 3.42
CA GLU A 74 0.26 -11.57 2.75
C GLU A 74 -0.90 -11.72 3.74
N SER A 75 -1.75 -10.70 3.82
CA SER A 75 -3.01 -10.83 4.56
C SER A 75 -3.92 -11.71 3.74
N GLN A 76 -4.26 -12.89 4.26
CA GLN A 76 -5.19 -13.82 3.65
C GLN A 76 -6.39 -13.05 3.09
N THR A 77 -6.49 -13.02 1.76
CA THR A 77 -7.70 -12.55 1.09
C THR A 77 -8.69 -13.72 1.21
N ARG A 78 -9.33 -13.82 2.37
CA ARG A 78 -10.60 -14.56 2.49
C ARG A 78 -11.67 -13.83 1.71
#